data_AF-A0ABD0TPH9-F1
#
_entry.id   AF-A0ABD0TPH9-F1
#
_cell.length_a   1.000
_cell.length_b   1.000
_cell.length_c   1.000
_cell.angle_alpha   90.00
_cell.angle_beta   90.00
_cell.angle_gamma   90.00
#
_symmetry.space_group_name_H-M   'P 1'
#
loop_
_entity.id
_entity.type
_entity.pdbx_description
1 polymer ?
#
loop_
_entity_poly.entity_id
_entity_poly.type
_entity_poly.pdbx_seq_one_letter_code
_entity_poly.pdbx_strand_id
1 'polypeptide(L)'
;MCPESRKFYTTYFSELVSKLGNHVDFSSVPYGKAATATYYNSTISFWCQHGDAECYGNKLHACALGEFQFTSCLMEFDRSGNGSDDAAVDACKSKLKDESRSADTIKKCAKGDDGTNYLELLGKYSESAQYTSLPHIVLNFKHWTGKYEELFKDICATFTDPPEACKDAK
;
A
#
# COMPACT_ATOMS: atom_id res chain seq x y z
N MET A 1 8.59 7.15 6.33
CA MET A 1 7.40 6.34 6.02
C MET A 1 6.60 6.13 7.29
N CYS A 2 5.26 6.19 7.22
CA CYS A 2 4.38 6.10 8.40
C CYS A 2 4.51 4.76 9.18
N PRO A 3 4.92 4.78 10.47
CA PRO A 3 5.11 3.55 11.27
C PRO A 3 3.85 2.69 11.41
N GLU A 4 2.69 3.30 11.64
CA GLU A 4 1.44 2.53 11.82
C GLU A 4 0.96 1.87 10.53
N SER A 5 1.11 2.56 9.39
CA SER A 5 0.86 1.92 8.09
C SER A 5 1.79 0.74 7.85
N ARG A 6 3.07 0.83 8.26
CA ARG A 6 4.00 -0.31 8.16
C ARG A 6 3.53 -1.49 8.99
N LYS A 7 3.24 -1.26 10.28
CA LYS A 7 2.71 -2.29 11.16
C LYS A 7 1.44 -2.92 10.58
N PHE A 8 0.55 -2.10 10.04
CA PHE A 8 -0.67 -2.59 9.40
C PHE A 8 -0.39 -3.53 8.24
N TYR A 9 0.45 -3.10 7.30
CA TYR A 9 0.79 -3.89 6.10
C TYR A 9 1.49 -5.21 6.45
N THR A 10 2.49 -5.15 7.32
CA THR A 10 3.33 -6.30 7.63
C THR A 10 2.65 -7.33 8.53
N THR A 11 1.70 -6.89 9.37
CA THR A 11 1.05 -7.76 10.36
C THR A 11 -0.34 -8.22 9.91
N TYR A 12 -1.24 -7.29 9.61
CA TYR A 12 -2.66 -7.62 9.42
C TYR A 12 -3.02 -7.78 7.94
N PHE A 13 -2.54 -6.86 7.08
CA PHE A 13 -2.86 -6.89 5.65
C PHE A 13 -2.22 -8.09 4.92
N SER A 14 -0.97 -8.41 5.23
CA SER A 14 -0.27 -9.57 4.67
C SER A 14 -1.01 -10.88 4.96
N GLU A 15 -1.53 -11.05 6.19
CA GLU A 15 -2.35 -12.18 6.59
C GLU A 15 -3.69 -12.21 5.83
N LEU A 16 -4.38 -11.07 5.73
CA LEU A 16 -5.64 -10.93 4.99
C LEU A 16 -5.49 -11.35 3.54
N VAL A 17 -4.48 -10.84 2.85
CA VAL A 17 -4.21 -11.19 1.44
C VAL A 17 -3.87 -12.68 1.33
N SER A 18 -3.07 -13.23 2.24
CA SER A 18 -2.71 -14.64 2.20
C SER A 18 -3.90 -15.58 2.37
N LYS A 19 -4.89 -15.22 3.20
CA LYS A 19 -6.02 -16.09 3.53
C LYS A 19 -7.27 -15.82 2.69
N LEU A 20 -7.47 -14.57 2.28
CA LEU A 20 -8.70 -14.09 1.63
C LEU A 20 -8.46 -13.50 0.24
N GLY A 21 -7.24 -13.53 -0.30
CA GLY A 21 -6.89 -12.93 -1.60
C GLY A 21 -7.72 -13.42 -2.80
N ASN A 22 -8.29 -14.62 -2.72
CA ASN A 22 -9.18 -15.17 -3.77
C ASN A 22 -10.68 -14.84 -3.54
N HIS A 23 -11.01 -14.19 -2.43
CA HIS A 23 -12.38 -13.94 -1.99
C HIS A 23 -12.69 -12.45 -1.81
N VAL A 24 -11.65 -11.62 -1.65
CA VAL A 24 -11.76 -10.17 -1.43
C VAL A 24 -11.02 -9.44 -2.53
N ASP A 25 -11.66 -8.42 -3.10
CA ASP A 25 -11.00 -7.47 -3.98
C ASP A 25 -10.26 -6.43 -3.13
N PHE A 26 -8.94 -6.56 -3.08
CA PHE A 26 -8.09 -5.64 -2.35
C PHE A 26 -7.64 -4.51 -3.27
N SER A 27 -7.57 -3.29 -2.72
CA SER A 27 -7.00 -2.13 -3.39
C SER A 27 -6.20 -1.30 -2.39
N SER A 28 -5.06 -0.76 -2.82
CA SER A 28 -4.23 0.12 -2.01
C SER A 28 -4.11 1.50 -2.65
N VAL A 29 -4.06 2.54 -1.80
CA VAL A 29 -3.88 3.94 -2.22
C VAL A 29 -2.63 4.50 -1.52
N PRO A 30 -1.42 4.18 -2.00
CA PRO A 30 -0.16 4.57 -1.37
C PRO A 30 0.17 6.06 -1.61
N TYR A 31 -0.56 6.93 -0.93
CA TYR A 31 -0.34 8.38 -0.95
C TYR A 31 -0.16 8.90 0.48
N GLY A 32 -1.05 8.47 1.38
CA GLY A 32 -1.03 8.91 2.77
C GLY A 32 -1.18 10.43 2.90
N LYS A 33 -0.50 11.04 3.87
CA LYS A 33 -0.61 12.48 4.13
C LYS A 33 0.36 13.30 3.25
N ALA A 34 0.63 12.84 2.04
CA ALA A 34 1.38 13.61 1.08
C ALA A 34 0.54 14.82 0.61
N ALA A 35 1.20 15.80 0.01
CA ALA A 35 0.56 16.92 -0.67
C ALA A 35 1.13 17.03 -2.09
N THR A 36 0.27 17.23 -3.06
CA THR A 36 0.64 17.39 -4.47
C THR A 36 0.69 18.88 -4.82
N ALA A 37 1.76 19.32 -5.47
CA ALA A 37 1.86 20.66 -6.04
C ALA A 37 2.10 20.57 -7.54
N THR A 38 1.38 21.40 -8.31
CA THR A 38 1.56 21.56 -9.75
C THR A 38 2.05 22.98 -10.01
N TYR A 39 3.25 23.11 -10.58
CA TYR A 39 3.85 24.41 -10.92
C TYR A 39 3.36 24.92 -12.29
N TYR A 40 3.61 26.20 -12.58
CA TYR A 40 3.21 26.86 -13.83
C TYR A 40 3.71 26.18 -15.12
N ASN A 41 4.83 25.47 -15.05
CA ASN A 41 5.40 24.71 -16.17
C ASN A 41 4.85 23.27 -16.24
N SER A 42 3.74 22.98 -15.55
CA SER A 42 3.13 21.64 -15.42
C SER A 42 4.01 20.59 -14.72
N THR A 43 5.12 20.99 -14.08
CA THR A 43 5.88 20.07 -13.23
C THR A 43 5.07 19.74 -11.97
N ILE A 44 5.01 18.45 -11.64
CA ILE A 44 4.36 17.93 -10.44
C ILE A 44 5.44 17.64 -9.39
N SER A 45 5.23 18.09 -8.16
CA SER A 45 6.02 17.71 -7.00
C SER A 45 5.14 17.19 -5.87
N PHE A 46 5.76 16.42 -4.98
CA PHE A 46 5.11 15.85 -3.82
C PHE A 46 5.87 16.26 -2.58
N TRP A 47 5.12 16.66 -1.56
CA TRP A 47 5.65 16.80 -0.20
C TRP A 47 5.12 15.64 0.64
N CYS A 48 5.99 14.95 1.37
CA CYS A 48 5.62 13.85 2.26
C CYS A 48 6.09 14.14 3.69
N GLN A 49 5.33 13.66 4.68
CA GLN A 49 5.59 13.95 6.09
C GLN A 49 6.95 13.44 6.58
N HIS A 50 7.46 12.37 5.97
CA HIS A 50 8.75 11.78 6.29
C HIS A 50 9.80 12.02 5.18
N GLY A 51 9.64 13.10 4.41
CA GLY A 51 10.58 13.56 3.39
C GLY A 51 10.55 12.77 2.09
N ASP A 52 11.50 13.09 1.20
CA ASP A 52 11.53 12.62 -0.19
C ASP A 52 11.63 11.11 -0.32
N ALA A 53 12.27 10.44 0.64
CA ALA A 53 12.36 8.98 0.68
C ALA A 53 10.98 8.32 0.82
N GLU A 54 10.06 8.90 1.60
CA GLU A 54 8.67 8.43 1.66
C GLU A 54 7.93 8.70 0.36
N CYS A 55 8.13 9.85 -0.26
CA CYS A 55 7.53 10.14 -1.56
C CYS A 55 8.00 9.15 -2.63
N TYR A 56 9.29 8.81 -2.64
CA TYR A 56 9.82 7.79 -3.54
C TYR A 56 9.25 6.40 -3.24
N GLY A 57 9.19 6.02 -1.96
CA GLY A 57 8.55 4.78 -1.53
C GLY A 57 7.09 4.69 -1.96
N ASN A 58 6.32 5.76 -1.80
CA ASN A 58 4.93 5.84 -2.27
C ASN A 58 4.83 5.59 -3.79
N LYS A 59 5.76 6.13 -4.60
CA LYS A 59 5.82 5.84 -6.03
C LYS A 59 6.16 4.38 -6.31
N LEU A 60 7.09 3.76 -5.56
CA LEU A 60 7.40 2.33 -5.68
C LEU A 60 6.16 1.47 -5.40
N HIS A 61 5.42 1.77 -4.34
CA HIS A 61 4.14 1.11 -4.03
C HIS A 61 3.09 1.34 -5.11
N ALA A 62 2.99 2.56 -5.66
CA ALA A 62 2.07 2.88 -6.77
C ALA A 62 2.42 2.12 -8.06
N CYS A 63 3.70 1.96 -8.36
CA CYS A 63 4.19 1.15 -9.49
C CYS A 63 4.05 -0.36 -9.27
N ALA A 64 3.83 -0.78 -8.02
CA ALA A 64 3.63 -2.16 -7.61
C ALA A 64 2.17 -2.49 -7.23
N LEU A 65 1.20 -1.64 -7.61
CA LEU A 65 -0.22 -1.85 -7.30
C LEU A 65 -0.68 -3.26 -7.72
N GLY A 66 -1.45 -3.91 -6.84
CA GLY A 66 -1.91 -5.29 -6.99
C GLY A 66 -0.90 -6.36 -6.53
N GLU A 67 0.38 -6.04 -6.36
CA GLU A 67 1.39 -6.98 -5.84
C GLU A 67 1.47 -6.89 -4.31
N PHE A 68 0.40 -7.29 -3.62
CA PHE A 68 0.21 -6.99 -2.19
C PHE A 68 1.22 -7.67 -1.26
N GLN A 69 1.67 -8.89 -1.59
CA GLN A 69 2.74 -9.55 -0.81
C GLN A 69 4.08 -8.83 -0.98
N PHE A 70 4.39 -8.37 -2.20
CA PHE A 70 5.58 -7.57 -2.48
C PHE A 70 5.51 -6.21 -1.78
N THR A 71 4.37 -5.52 -1.85
CA THR A 71 4.11 -4.26 -1.14
C THR A 71 4.30 -4.44 0.38
N SER A 72 3.78 -5.52 0.96
CA SER A 72 3.96 -5.83 2.38
C SER A 72 5.43 -6.06 2.73
N CYS A 73 6.17 -6.78 1.88
CA CYS A 73 7.62 -6.95 2.03
C CYS A 73 8.38 -5.61 1.99
N LEU A 74 8.03 -4.69 1.07
CA LEU A 74 8.64 -3.36 1.00
C LEU A 74 8.44 -2.55 2.30
N MET A 75 7.38 -2.84 3.05
CA MET A 75 7.08 -2.21 4.34
C MET A 75 7.87 -2.83 5.51
N GLU A 76 8.42 -4.05 5.39
CA GLU A 76 9.14 -4.78 6.46
C GLU A 76 10.54 -4.23 6.75
N PHE A 77 11.23 -3.65 5.77
CA PHE A 77 12.67 -3.42 5.84
C PHE A 77 13.02 -2.19 6.71
N ASP A 78 13.16 -2.38 8.02
CA ASP A 78 13.46 -1.32 9.02
C ASP A 78 14.76 -1.53 9.81
N ARG A 79 15.56 -2.55 9.51
CA ARG A 79 16.75 -2.85 10.35
C ARG A 79 18.07 -2.30 9.82
N SER A 80 18.10 -1.73 8.61
CA SER A 80 19.30 -1.06 8.07
C SER A 80 19.07 -0.12 6.86
N GLY A 81 17.92 -0.19 6.16
CA GLY A 81 17.53 0.74 5.10
C GLY A 81 16.15 1.30 5.41
N ASN A 82 15.80 2.47 4.88
CA ASN A 82 14.56 3.17 5.22
C ASN A 82 13.27 2.41 4.80
N GLY A 83 13.42 1.28 4.10
CA GLY A 83 12.33 0.49 3.54
C GLY A 83 11.72 1.17 2.33
N SER A 84 11.08 0.40 1.44
CA SER A 84 10.48 0.95 0.22
C SER A 84 11.46 1.83 -0.58
N ASP A 85 12.67 1.31 -0.78
CA ASP A 85 13.73 1.87 -1.61
C ASP A 85 14.19 0.82 -2.63
N ASP A 86 15.14 1.16 -3.50
CA ASP A 86 15.63 0.24 -4.55
C ASP A 86 16.20 -1.06 -3.99
N ALA A 87 16.92 -0.98 -2.87
CA ALA A 87 17.51 -2.17 -2.24
C ALA A 87 16.40 -3.09 -1.67
N ALA A 88 15.35 -2.51 -1.09
CA ALA A 88 14.18 -3.25 -0.65
C ALA A 88 13.44 -3.89 -1.83
N VAL A 89 13.32 -3.22 -2.98
CA VAL A 89 12.72 -3.80 -4.20
C VAL A 89 13.49 -5.06 -4.62
N ASP A 90 14.81 -4.96 -4.74
CA ASP A 90 15.64 -6.09 -5.17
C ASP A 90 15.58 -7.25 -4.15
N ALA A 91 15.66 -6.93 -2.86
CA ALA A 91 15.55 -7.92 -1.78
C ALA A 91 14.18 -8.61 -1.76
N CYS A 92 13.09 -7.87 -1.91
CA CYS A 92 11.73 -8.40 -1.87
C CYS A 92 11.40 -9.23 -3.11
N LYS A 93 11.83 -8.82 -4.31
CA LYS A 93 11.67 -9.64 -5.53
C LYS A 93 12.41 -10.96 -5.40
N SER A 94 13.63 -10.93 -4.86
CA SER A 94 14.42 -12.14 -4.59
C SER A 94 13.75 -13.04 -3.53
N LYS A 95 13.34 -12.47 -2.39
CA LYS A 95 12.69 -13.20 -1.28
C LYS A 95 11.40 -13.89 -1.71
N LEU A 96 10.55 -13.20 -2.47
CA LEU A 96 9.23 -13.69 -2.85
C LEU A 96 9.24 -14.55 -4.11
N LYS A 97 10.32 -14.52 -4.90
CA LYS A 97 10.38 -15.14 -6.23
C LYS A 97 9.22 -14.70 -7.12
N ASP A 98 8.87 -13.42 -7.02
CA ASP A 98 7.73 -12.84 -7.72
C ASP A 98 8.15 -12.38 -9.12
N GLU A 99 7.58 -13.05 -10.14
CA GLU A 99 7.88 -12.81 -11.55
C GLU A 99 6.84 -11.92 -12.25
N SER A 100 5.85 -11.38 -11.53
CA SER A 100 4.76 -10.57 -12.11
C SER A 100 5.26 -9.31 -12.82
N ARG A 101 6.06 -8.49 -12.13
CA ARG A 101 6.85 -7.37 -12.70
C ARG A 101 8.29 -7.45 -12.24
N SER A 102 9.22 -7.12 -13.13
CA SER A 102 10.64 -7.08 -12.77
C SER A 102 10.97 -5.92 -11.84
N ALA A 103 11.97 -6.10 -10.98
CA ALA A 103 12.51 -5.06 -10.11
C ALA A 103 12.85 -3.77 -10.88
N ASP A 104 13.51 -3.92 -12.04
CA ASP A 104 13.89 -2.78 -12.88
C ASP A 104 12.69 -2.03 -13.46
N THR A 105 11.62 -2.75 -13.80
CA THR A 105 10.37 -2.12 -14.28
C THR A 105 9.76 -1.24 -13.18
N ILE A 106 9.70 -1.75 -11.95
CA ILE A 106 9.15 -1.02 -10.81
C ILE A 106 10.01 0.21 -10.49
N LYS A 107 11.34 0.04 -10.39
CA LYS A 107 12.27 1.14 -10.11
C LYS A 107 12.24 2.22 -11.21
N LYS A 108 12.18 1.81 -12.48
CA LYS A 108 12.07 2.73 -13.61
C LYS A 108 10.76 3.52 -13.58
N CYS A 109 9.65 2.84 -13.30
CA CYS A 109 8.35 3.49 -13.14
C CYS A 109 8.39 4.54 -12.02
N ALA A 110 8.91 4.19 -10.84
CA ALA A 110 8.91 5.10 -9.69
C ALA A 110 9.80 6.34 -9.87
N LYS A 111 10.89 6.20 -10.64
CA LYS A 111 11.80 7.31 -10.99
C LYS A 111 11.28 8.18 -12.16
N GLY A 112 10.31 7.69 -12.92
CA GLY A 112 9.82 8.32 -14.14
C GLY A 112 8.48 9.04 -13.98
N ASP A 113 7.95 9.45 -15.12
CA ASP A 113 6.66 10.15 -15.21
C ASP A 113 5.49 9.24 -14.82
N ASP A 114 5.58 7.93 -15.11
CA ASP A 114 4.54 6.96 -14.73
C ASP A 114 4.29 6.97 -13.21
N GLY A 115 5.34 6.84 -12.40
CA GLY A 115 5.22 6.90 -10.94
C GLY A 115 4.72 8.27 -10.44
N THR A 116 5.08 9.36 -11.13
CA THR A 116 4.56 10.70 -10.85
C THR A 116 3.06 10.79 -11.13
N ASN A 117 2.62 10.33 -12.31
CA ASN A 117 1.21 10.37 -12.73
C ASN A 117 0.35 9.46 -11.85
N TYR A 118 0.84 8.27 -11.49
CA TYR A 118 0.14 7.38 -10.56
C TYR A 118 0.01 8.01 -9.18
N LEU A 119 1.07 8.58 -8.62
CA LEU A 119 1.00 9.19 -7.30
C LEU A 119 0.10 10.43 -7.28
N GLU A 120 0.09 11.23 -8.37
CA GLU A 120 -0.84 12.36 -8.53
C GLU A 120 -2.30 11.88 -8.52
N LEU A 121 -2.61 10.82 -9.29
CA LEU A 121 -3.94 10.23 -9.35
C LEU A 121 -4.39 9.69 -7.97
N LEU A 122 -3.52 8.98 -7.28
CA LEU A 122 -3.78 8.45 -5.92
C LEU A 122 -3.94 9.58 -4.89
N GLY A 123 -3.29 10.72 -5.12
CA GLY A 123 -3.49 11.95 -4.35
C GLY A 123 -4.91 12.49 -4.47
N LYS A 124 -5.42 12.61 -5.70
CA LYS A 124 -6.80 13.05 -5.96
C LYS A 124 -7.82 12.14 -5.26
N TYR A 125 -7.62 10.82 -5.30
CA TYR A 125 -8.45 9.87 -4.56
C TYR A 125 -8.35 10.07 -3.04
N SER A 126 -7.14 10.23 -2.51
CA SER A 126 -6.91 10.41 -1.07
C SER A 126 -7.54 11.69 -0.53
N GLU A 127 -7.43 12.80 -1.26
CA GLU A 127 -8.04 14.08 -0.90
C GLU A 127 -9.57 13.97 -0.80
N SER A 128 -10.19 13.24 -1.73
CA SER A 128 -11.65 13.01 -1.73
C SER A 128 -12.14 12.17 -0.55
N ALA A 129 -11.28 11.34 0.05
CA ALA A 129 -11.64 10.46 1.15
C ALA A 129 -11.67 11.17 2.53
N GLN A 130 -11.11 12.38 2.63
CA GLN A 130 -11.17 13.25 3.83
C GLN A 130 -10.81 12.56 5.16
N TYR A 131 -9.82 11.69 5.16
CA TYR A 131 -9.41 10.98 6.37
C TYR A 131 -8.46 11.80 7.26
N THR A 132 -8.48 11.54 8.57
CA THR A 132 -7.64 12.25 9.55
C THR A 132 -6.47 11.41 10.07
N SER A 133 -6.53 10.09 9.92
CA SER A 133 -5.54 9.12 10.41
C SER A 133 -5.17 8.09 9.35
N LEU A 134 -3.99 7.50 9.51
CA LEU A 134 -3.49 6.40 8.67
C LEU A 134 -3.18 5.16 9.54
N PRO A 135 -3.30 3.94 8.96
CA PRO A 135 -3.98 3.64 7.70
C PRO A 135 -5.47 4.01 7.74
N HIS A 136 -6.00 4.47 6.61
CA HIS A 136 -7.43 4.67 6.41
C HIS A 136 -7.96 3.47 5.63
N ILE A 137 -8.93 2.75 6.21
CA ILE A 137 -9.44 1.49 5.66
C ILE A 137 -10.89 1.69 5.25
N VAL A 138 -11.20 1.26 4.03
CA VAL A 138 -12.56 1.26 3.50
C VAL A 138 -12.98 -0.19 3.28
N LEU A 139 -14.05 -0.61 3.93
CA LEU A 139 -14.65 -1.93 3.78
C LEU A 139 -16.03 -1.76 3.13
N ASN A 140 -16.23 -2.33 1.93
CA ASN A 140 -17.47 -2.21 1.15
C ASN A 140 -17.97 -0.75 1.06
N PHE A 141 -17.09 0.14 0.58
CA PHE A 141 -17.35 1.57 0.37
C PHE A 141 -17.64 2.40 1.63
N LYS A 142 -17.45 1.83 2.82
CA LYS A 142 -17.63 2.53 4.09
C LYS A 142 -16.32 2.61 4.85
N HIS A 143 -16.03 3.77 5.44
CA HIS A 143 -14.90 3.91 6.35
C HIS A 143 -15.07 2.92 7.51
N TRP A 144 -14.06 2.07 7.68
CA TRP A 144 -14.01 1.09 8.75
C TRP A 144 -13.18 1.66 9.91
N THR A 145 -13.72 1.56 11.13
CA THR A 145 -13.14 2.18 12.33
C THR A 145 -12.91 1.17 13.47
N GLY A 146 -12.81 -0.12 13.13
CA GLY A 146 -12.58 -1.20 14.09
C GLY A 146 -11.12 -1.26 14.57
N LYS A 147 -10.80 -2.29 15.35
CA LYS A 147 -9.43 -2.61 15.76
C LYS A 147 -8.80 -3.52 14.71
N TYR A 148 -7.53 -3.32 14.36
CA TYR A 148 -6.88 -4.09 13.28
C TYR A 148 -6.93 -5.60 13.50
N GLU A 149 -6.89 -6.05 14.75
CA GLU A 149 -7.04 -7.44 15.15
C GLU A 149 -8.40 -8.04 14.75
N GLU A 150 -9.45 -7.23 14.72
CA GLU A 150 -10.82 -7.65 14.37
C GLU A 150 -11.09 -7.53 12.86
N LEU A 151 -10.20 -6.90 12.07
CA LEU A 151 -10.46 -6.64 10.65
C LEU A 151 -10.71 -7.92 9.85
N PHE A 152 -9.99 -9.00 10.16
CA PHE A 152 -10.20 -10.31 9.53
C PHE A 152 -11.63 -10.81 9.77
N LYS A 153 -12.08 -10.77 11.03
CA LYS A 153 -13.41 -11.19 11.44
C LYS A 153 -14.48 -10.28 10.83
N ASP A 154 -14.27 -8.97 10.83
CA ASP A 154 -15.19 -8.00 10.26
C ASP A 154 -15.37 -8.20 8.75
N ILE A 155 -14.28 -8.48 8.02
CA ILE A 155 -14.36 -8.86 6.60
C ILE A 155 -15.14 -10.16 6.43
N CYS A 156 -14.84 -11.18 7.25
CA CYS A 156 -15.54 -12.46 7.21
C CYS A 156 -17.05 -12.33 7.43
N ALA A 157 -17.47 -11.42 8.32
CA ALA A 157 -18.88 -11.14 8.58
C ALA A 157 -19.61 -10.46 7.40
N THR A 158 -18.89 -9.97 6.38
CA THR A 158 -19.51 -9.37 5.18
C THR A 158 -19.93 -10.41 4.13
N PHE A 159 -19.42 -11.64 4.20
CA PHE A 159 -19.77 -12.68 3.24
C PHE A 159 -21.18 -13.24 3.49
N THR A 160 -21.95 -13.40 2.42
CA THR A 160 -23.21 -14.17 2.48
C THR A 160 -22.94 -15.66 2.60
N ASP A 161 -21.91 -16.16 1.91
CA ASP A 161 -21.39 -17.53 2.02
C ASP A 161 -19.89 -17.45 2.37
N PRO A 162 -19.52 -17.56 3.65
CA PRO A 162 -18.14 -17.35 4.08
C PRO A 162 -17.18 -18.43 3.57
N PRO A 163 -15.99 -18.06 3.07
CA PRO A 163 -14.98 -19.04 2.67
C PRO A 163 -14.46 -19.84 3.87
N GLU A 164 -13.79 -20.97 3.61
CA GLU A 164 -13.26 -21.85 4.67
C GLU A 164 -12.39 -21.09 5.68
N ALA A 165 -11.55 -20.18 5.20
CA ALA A 165 -10.68 -19.35 6.04
C ALA A 165 -11.44 -18.48 7.06
N CYS A 166 -12.73 -18.23 6.85
CA CYS A 166 -13.59 -17.48 7.76
C CYS A 166 -14.33 -18.33 8.80
N LYS A 167 -14.29 -19.67 8.70
CA LYS A 167 -15.00 -20.55 9.64
C LYS A 167 -14.36 -20.57 11.04
N ASP A 168 -13.05 -20.32 11.10
CA ASP A 168 -12.28 -20.23 12.35
C ASP A 168 -12.17 -18.79 12.90
N ALA A 169 -12.73 -17.81 12.19
CA ALA A 169 -12.74 -16.41 12.61
C ALA A 169 -13.80 -16.17 13.70
N LYS A 170 -13.55 -16.66 14.92
CA LYS A 170 -14.39 -16.39 16.10
C LYS A 170 -13.97 -15.13 16.83
#